data_AF-A0A522RA76-F1
#
_entry.id   AF-A0A522RA76-F1
#
_cell.length_a   1.000
_cell.length_b   1.000
_cell.length_c   1.000
_cell.angle_alpha   90.00
_cell.angle_beta   90.00
_cell.angle_gamma   90.00
#
_symmetry.space_group_name_H-M   'P 1'
#
loop_
_entity.id
_entity.type
_entity.pdbx_description
1 polymer ?
#
loop_
_entity_poly.entity_id
_entity_poly.type
_entity_poly.pdbx_seq_one_letter_code
_entity_poly.pdbx_strand_id
1 'polypeptide(L)'
;MGEIEITMQNEKKREILLVVLWAAIEDYVPLFEIPWELNSVYDSIDSIGMSRKILTRFIYRDFIEIFKGEYNDLKKINDIETSIYLLNEEEYWEASDEYEKIIRISATEKGVKFYKEIYSANNINVLYPDSIE
;
A
#
# COMPACT_ATOMS: atom_id res chain seq x y z
N MET A 1 -26.00 9.80 -15.80
CA MET A 1 -25.22 10.38 -14.68
C MET A 1 -24.49 9.32 -13.87
N GLY A 2 -25.06 8.14 -13.60
CA GLY A 2 -24.40 7.10 -12.79
C GLY A 2 -23.14 6.44 -13.41
N GLU A 3 -23.07 6.25 -14.73
CA GLU A 3 -21.90 5.59 -15.35
C GLU A 3 -20.62 6.44 -15.28
N ILE A 4 -20.73 7.76 -15.42
CA ILE A 4 -19.58 8.68 -15.35
C ILE A 4 -18.99 8.69 -13.93
N GLU A 5 -19.85 8.70 -12.92
CA GLU A 5 -19.45 8.71 -11.52
C GLU A 5 -18.77 7.40 -11.10
N ILE A 6 -19.27 6.25 -11.58
CA ILE A 6 -18.65 4.93 -11.35
C ILE A 6 -17.27 4.86 -12.01
N THR A 7 -17.13 5.33 -13.24
CA THR A 7 -15.83 5.37 -13.95
C THR A 7 -14.82 6.22 -13.19
N MET A 8 -15.20 7.42 -12.75
CA MET A 8 -14.32 8.31 -11.97
C MET A 8 -13.91 7.71 -10.62
N GLN A 9 -14.82 7.03 -9.92
CA GLN A 9 -14.50 6.33 -8.67
C GLN A 9 -13.52 5.18 -8.88
N ASN A 10 -13.66 4.46 -9.99
CA ASN A 10 -12.77 3.36 -10.36
C ASN A 10 -11.37 3.88 -10.72
N GLU A 11 -11.27 4.98 -11.47
CA GLU A 11 -10.01 5.64 -11.80
C GLU A 11 -9.26 6.08 -10.55
N LYS A 12 -9.95 6.73 -9.62
CA LYS A 12 -9.38 7.14 -8.33
C LYS A 12 -8.87 5.94 -7.52
N LYS A 13 -9.65 4.86 -7.42
CA LYS A 13 -9.22 3.63 -6.74
C LYS A 13 -7.97 3.04 -7.38
N ARG A 14 -7.91 2.99 -8.72
CA ARG A 14 -6.76 2.51 -9.47
C ARG A 14 -5.52 3.34 -9.19
N GLU A 15 -5.62 4.66 -9.26
CA GLU A 15 -4.50 5.56 -9.01
C GLU A 15 -3.98 5.43 -7.58
N ILE A 16 -4.87 5.36 -6.58
CA ILE A 16 -4.47 5.09 -5.19
C ILE A 16 -3.67 3.78 -5.05
N LEU A 17 -4.15 2.69 -5.67
CA LEU A 17 -3.44 1.42 -5.64
C LEU A 17 -2.06 1.50 -6.31
N LEU A 18 -1.99 2.22 -7.45
CA LEU A 18 -0.74 2.41 -8.18
C LEU A 18 0.28 3.20 -7.34
N VAL A 19 -0.12 4.27 -6.67
CA VAL A 19 0.75 5.07 -5.80
C VAL A 19 1.35 4.21 -4.68
N VAL A 20 0.52 3.50 -3.92
CA VAL A 20 0.99 2.68 -2.79
C VAL A 20 1.92 1.56 -3.26
N LEU A 21 1.56 0.88 -4.37
CA LEU A 21 2.34 -0.23 -4.86
C LEU A 21 3.64 0.24 -5.52
N TRP A 22 3.64 1.40 -6.17
CA TRP A 22 4.84 2.02 -6.72
C TRP A 22 5.87 2.36 -5.65
N ALA A 23 5.43 2.98 -4.55
CA ALA A 23 6.31 3.27 -3.41
C ALA A 23 7.00 2.01 -2.87
N ALA A 24 6.27 0.89 -2.78
CA ALA A 24 6.82 -0.40 -2.37
C ALA A 24 7.75 -1.04 -3.43
N ILE A 25 7.64 -0.68 -4.70
CA ILE A 25 8.49 -1.18 -5.79
C ILE A 25 9.83 -0.45 -5.84
N GLU A 26 9.83 0.87 -5.70
CA GLU A 26 11.06 1.66 -5.89
C GLU A 26 12.02 1.56 -4.71
N ASP A 27 11.53 1.79 -3.49
CA ASP A 27 12.43 2.31 -2.45
C ASP A 27 12.52 1.50 -1.16
N TYR A 28 11.97 0.30 -1.10
CA TYR A 28 11.93 -0.47 0.15
C TYR A 28 11.46 0.44 1.29
N VAL A 29 10.25 0.96 1.12
CA VAL A 29 9.82 2.24 1.67
C VAL A 29 9.42 2.10 3.16
N PRO A 30 9.78 3.07 4.03
CA PRO A 30 9.24 3.16 5.38
C PRO A 30 7.71 3.23 5.40
N LEU A 31 7.08 2.55 6.38
CA LEU A 31 5.62 2.50 6.50
C LEU A 31 4.98 3.90 6.60
N PHE A 32 5.62 4.83 7.34
CA PHE A 32 5.12 6.19 7.53
C PHE A 32 5.16 7.05 6.27
N GLU A 33 5.92 6.67 5.23
CA GLU A 33 5.97 7.45 3.97
C GLU A 33 4.79 7.13 3.05
N ILE A 34 4.17 5.95 3.17
CA ILE A 34 2.98 5.59 2.38
C ILE A 34 1.85 6.63 2.49
N PRO A 35 1.42 7.10 3.68
CA PRO A 35 0.42 8.15 3.77
C PRO A 35 0.92 9.50 3.19
N TRP A 36 2.23 9.77 3.19
CA TRP A 36 2.78 10.98 2.56
C TRP A 36 2.66 10.92 1.04
N GLU A 37 2.99 9.77 0.44
CA GLU A 37 2.79 9.51 -0.98
C GLU A 37 1.32 9.71 -1.38
N LEU A 38 0.39 9.19 -0.59
CA LEU A 38 -1.04 9.40 -0.81
C LEU A 38 -1.47 10.87 -0.68
N ASN A 39 -0.97 11.58 0.34
CA ASN A 39 -1.27 13.00 0.56
C ASN A 39 -0.68 13.89 -0.55
N SER A 40 0.38 13.46 -1.24
CA SER A 40 0.96 14.22 -2.36
C SER A 40 0.05 14.29 -3.58
N VAL A 41 -0.87 13.32 -3.72
CA VAL A 41 -1.81 13.19 -4.84
C VAL A 41 -3.23 13.59 -4.45
N TYR A 42 -3.62 13.34 -3.19
CA TYR A 42 -4.99 13.53 -2.72
C TYR A 42 -5.07 14.41 -1.48
N ASP A 43 -5.69 15.58 -1.63
CA ASP A 43 -6.04 16.43 -0.51
C ASP A 43 -7.18 15.84 0.35
N SER A 44 -7.09 16.04 1.67
CA SER A 44 -8.19 15.81 2.63
C SER A 44 -8.73 14.38 2.70
N ILE A 45 -7.87 13.37 2.53
CA ILE A 45 -8.21 11.95 2.77
C ILE A 45 -7.69 11.47 4.12
N ASP A 46 -8.34 10.45 4.69
CA ASP A 46 -7.76 9.62 5.76
C ASP A 46 -6.68 8.71 5.16
N SER A 47 -5.49 9.27 4.92
CA SER A 47 -4.40 8.56 4.23
C SER A 47 -3.84 7.42 5.06
N ILE A 48 -3.76 7.53 6.40
CA ILE A 48 -3.32 6.43 7.27
C ILE A 48 -4.34 5.27 7.21
N GLY A 49 -5.62 5.55 7.44
CA GLY A 49 -6.66 4.52 7.40
C GLY A 49 -6.80 3.87 6.03
N MET A 50 -6.64 4.65 4.95
CA MET A 50 -6.59 4.13 3.59
C MET A 50 -5.36 3.24 3.36
N SER A 51 -4.17 3.69 3.79
CA SER A 51 -2.92 2.93 3.68
C SER A 51 -3.04 1.59 4.39
N ARG A 52 -3.53 1.56 5.64
CA ARG A 52 -3.78 0.32 6.40
C ARG A 52 -4.65 -0.67 5.63
N LYS A 53 -5.77 -0.20 5.07
CA LYS A 53 -6.70 -1.03 4.30
C LYS A 53 -6.05 -1.62 3.04
N ILE A 54 -5.28 -0.81 2.31
CA ILE A 54 -4.61 -1.24 1.07
C ILE A 54 -3.50 -2.24 1.39
N LEU A 55 -2.61 -1.90 2.32
CA LEU A 55 -1.48 -2.75 2.70
C LEU A 55 -1.96 -4.08 3.27
N THR A 56 -3.03 -4.09 4.08
CA THR A 56 -3.67 -5.32 4.56
C THR A 56 -4.10 -6.22 3.40
N ARG A 57 -4.77 -5.66 2.38
CA ARG A 57 -5.18 -6.41 1.19
C ARG A 57 -3.98 -6.89 0.37
N PHE A 58 -2.92 -6.11 0.28
CA PHE A 58 -1.69 -6.49 -0.41
C PHE A 58 -0.96 -7.62 0.31
N ILE A 59 -0.91 -7.62 1.64
CA ILE A 59 -0.35 -8.74 2.43
C ILE A 59 -1.14 -10.02 2.17
N TYR A 60 -2.48 -9.98 2.28
CA TYR A 60 -3.32 -11.16 2.02
C TYR A 60 -3.19 -11.69 0.59
N ARG A 61 -2.87 -10.81 -0.38
CA ARG A 61 -2.66 -11.18 -1.78
C ARG A 61 -1.22 -11.51 -2.11
N ASP A 62 -0.30 -11.46 -1.16
CA ASP A 62 1.14 -11.68 -1.38
C ASP A 62 1.71 -10.71 -2.42
N PHE A 63 1.28 -9.44 -2.39
CA PHE A 63 1.76 -8.38 -3.26
C PHE A 63 2.89 -7.56 -2.63
N ILE A 64 2.97 -7.57 -1.29
CA ILE A 64 4.02 -6.89 -0.54
C ILE A 64 4.56 -7.79 0.56
N GLU A 65 5.76 -7.45 1.01
CA GLU A 65 6.44 -8.08 2.14
C GLU A 65 6.75 -7.01 3.20
N ILE A 66 6.64 -7.39 4.46
CA ILE A 66 6.88 -6.50 5.61
C ILE A 66 8.20 -6.87 6.26
N PHE A 67 8.96 -5.85 6.63
CA PHE A 67 10.24 -6.00 7.32
C PHE A 67 10.25 -5.09 8.54
N LYS A 68 10.85 -5.58 9.62
CA LYS A 68 10.96 -4.85 10.89
C LYS A 68 12.37 -4.95 11.44
N GLY A 69 12.84 -3.87 12.04
CA GLY A 69 14.13 -3.84 12.73
C GLY A 69 14.68 -2.41 12.81
N GLU A 70 15.99 -2.32 12.99
CA GLU A 70 16.76 -1.08 12.87
C GLU A 70 17.07 -0.81 11.40
N TYR A 71 17.36 0.45 11.04
CA TYR A 71 17.61 0.88 9.66
C TYR A 71 18.56 -0.04 8.86
N ASN A 72 19.59 -0.59 9.50
CA ASN A 72 20.60 -1.46 8.86
C ASN A 72 20.45 -2.97 9.20
N ASP A 73 19.51 -3.37 10.06
CA ASP A 73 19.27 -4.79 10.44
C ASP A 73 17.77 -5.12 10.37
N LEU A 74 17.24 -5.09 9.15
CA LEU A 74 15.85 -5.37 8.88
C LEU A 74 15.62 -6.86 8.66
N LYS A 75 14.60 -7.40 9.34
CA LYS A 75 14.21 -8.79 9.22
C LYS A 75 12.82 -8.89 8.60
N LYS A 76 12.70 -9.77 7.62
CA LYS A 76 11.42 -10.10 6.99
C LYS A 76 10.50 -10.76 8.02
N ILE A 77 9.27 -10.28 8.08
CA ILE A 77 8.17 -10.91 8.81
C ILE A 77 7.54 -11.95 7.89
N ASN A 78 7.58 -13.22 8.28
CA ASN A 78 7.21 -14.34 7.40
C ASN A 78 5.75 -14.79 7.55
N ASP A 79 5.05 -14.33 8.58
CA ASP A 79 3.66 -14.67 8.82
C ASP A 79 2.74 -13.46 8.61
N ILE A 80 1.54 -13.76 8.09
CA ILE A 80 0.54 -12.75 7.75
C ILE A 80 0.01 -12.08 9.01
N GLU A 81 -0.23 -12.84 10.09
CA GLU A 81 -0.83 -12.33 11.32
C GLU A 81 0.03 -11.24 11.97
N THR A 82 1.33 -11.49 12.11
CA THR A 82 2.29 -10.49 12.62
C THR A 82 2.39 -9.31 11.68
N SER A 83 2.40 -9.54 10.36
CA SER A 83 2.43 -8.45 9.38
C SER A 83 1.22 -7.52 9.53
N ILE A 84 0.02 -8.07 9.70
CA ILE A 84 -1.21 -7.29 9.94
C ILE A 84 -1.19 -6.62 11.31
N TYR A 85 -0.74 -7.32 12.36
CA TYR A 85 -0.60 -6.75 13.70
C TYR A 85 0.25 -5.49 13.68
N LEU A 86 1.41 -5.55 13.01
CA LEU A 86 2.33 -4.42 12.88
C LEU A 86 1.73 -3.21 12.15
N LEU A 87 0.80 -3.40 11.19
CA LEU A 87 0.12 -2.28 10.54
C LEU A 87 -0.84 -1.52 11.49
N ASN A 88 -1.22 -2.11 12.62
CA ASN A 88 -2.10 -1.48 13.61
C ASN A 88 -1.35 -0.77 14.73
N GLU A 89 -0.04 -0.99 14.84
CA GLU A 89 0.81 -0.33 15.83
C GLU A 89 1.07 1.13 15.41
N GLU A 90 0.52 2.08 16.16
CA GLU A 90 0.55 3.52 15.83
C GLU A 90 1.97 4.08 15.73
N GLU A 91 2.90 3.55 16.52
CA GLU A 91 4.30 4.01 16.58
C GLU A 91 5.05 3.95 15.24
N TYR A 92 4.61 3.12 14.29
CA TYR A 92 5.28 2.98 12.99
C TYR A 92 4.69 3.85 11.87
N TRP A 93 3.63 4.60 12.16
CA TRP A 93 2.97 5.51 11.21
C TRP A 93 3.44 6.95 11.31
N GLU A 94 4.32 7.23 12.26
CA GLU A 94 4.96 8.52 12.44
C GLU A 94 6.46 8.38 12.14
N ALA A 95 7.04 9.40 11.50
CA ALA A 95 8.48 9.45 11.32
C ALA A 95 9.13 9.66 12.69
N SER A 96 10.06 8.77 13.08
CA SER A 96 10.88 8.95 14.27
C SER A 96 12.26 9.48 13.87
N ASP A 97 12.76 10.46 14.63
CA ASP A 97 14.07 11.05 14.39
C ASP A 97 15.22 10.05 14.62
N GLU A 98 14.96 8.99 15.38
CA GLU A 98 16.00 8.09 15.89
C GLU A 98 16.16 6.80 15.05
N TYR A 99 15.25 6.50 14.09
CA TYR A 99 15.27 5.30 13.23
C TYR A 99 15.55 3.95 13.94
N GLU A 100 15.42 3.91 15.27
CA GLU A 100 15.78 2.74 16.10
C GLU A 100 14.85 1.56 15.84
N LYS A 101 13.62 1.84 15.42
CA LYS A 101 12.65 0.82 15.02
C LYS A 101 11.84 1.33 13.85
N ILE A 102 11.91 0.61 12.75
CA ILE A 102 11.23 0.98 11.52
C ILE A 102 10.55 -0.26 10.93
N ILE A 103 9.39 -0.03 10.32
CA ILE A 103 8.78 -0.98 9.39
C ILE A 103 9.06 -0.50 7.98
N ARG A 104 9.52 -1.42 7.13
CA ARG A 104 9.65 -1.19 5.70
C ARG A 104 8.82 -2.17 4.90
N ILE A 105 8.43 -1.74 3.71
CA ILE A 105 7.59 -2.49 2.79
C ILE A 105 8.31 -2.65 1.46
N SER A 106 8.28 -3.85 0.91
CA SER A 106 8.74 -4.13 -0.46
C SER A 106 7.63 -4.77 -1.26
N ALA A 107 7.57 -4.53 -2.56
CA ALA A 107 6.74 -5.33 -3.45
C ALA A 107 7.35 -6.73 -3.65
N THR A 108 6.49 -7.75 -3.73
CA THR A 108 6.87 -9.07 -4.24
C THR A 108 6.92 -9.05 -5.77
N GLU A 109 7.45 -10.11 -6.40
CA GLU A 109 7.32 -10.30 -7.85
C GLU A 109 5.85 -10.29 -8.32
N LYS A 110 4.96 -10.85 -7.50
CA LYS A 110 3.51 -10.88 -7.76
C LYS A 110 2.90 -9.48 -7.68
N GLY A 111 3.33 -8.66 -6.72
CA GLY A 111 2.98 -7.25 -6.62
C GLY A 111 3.44 -6.45 -7.83
N VAL A 112 4.70 -6.62 -8.25
CA VAL A 112 5.23 -5.97 -9.46
C VAL A 112 4.42 -6.36 -10.71
N LYS A 113 4.04 -7.64 -10.84
CA LYS A 113 3.20 -8.09 -11.96
C LYS A 113 1.82 -7.43 -11.92
N PHE A 114 1.18 -7.42 -10.75
CA PHE A 114 -0.12 -6.78 -10.56
C PHE A 114 -0.06 -5.27 -10.88
N TYR A 115 1.00 -4.57 -10.46
CA TYR A 115 1.24 -3.17 -10.82
C TYR A 115 1.24 -2.98 -12.34
N LYS A 116 2.01 -3.78 -13.08
CA LYS A 116 2.10 -3.70 -14.55
C LYS A 116 0.77 -3.96 -15.23
N GLU A 117 -0.03 -4.90 -14.72
CA GLU A 117 -1.36 -5.19 -15.22
C GLU A 117 -2.31 -4.00 -15.02
N ILE A 118 -2.35 -3.42 -13.83
CA ILE A 118 -3.14 -2.22 -13.53
C ILE A 118 -2.69 -1.04 -14.40
N TYR A 119 -1.38 -0.81 -14.49
CA TYR A 119 -0.80 0.32 -15.21
C TYR A 119 -1.13 0.25 -16.71
N SER A 120 -1.07 -0.95 -17.29
CA SER A 120 -1.33 -1.18 -18.72
C SER A 120 -2.82 -1.31 -19.07
N ALA A 121 -3.68 -1.60 -18.09
CA ALA A 121 -5.11 -1.75 -18.31
C ALA A 121 -5.77 -0.39 -18.58
N ASN A 122 -6.23 -0.20 -19.83
CA ASN A 122 -7.05 0.94 -20.24
C ASN A 122 -8.50 0.90 -19.71
N ASN A 123 -8.88 -0.13 -18.94
CA ASN A 123 -10.22 -0.28 -18.35
C ASN A 123 -10.21 -1.11 -17.06
N ILE A 124 -10.88 -0.61 -16.02
CA ILE A 124 -10.68 -0.98 -14.60
C ILE A 124 -11.50 -2.21 -14.14
N ASN A 125 -12.38 -2.73 -15.00
CA ASN A 125 -13.28 -3.85 -14.66
C ASN A 125 -12.57 -5.19 -14.34
N VAL A 126 -11.26 -5.29 -14.53
CA VAL A 126 -10.48 -6.52 -14.26
C VAL A 126 -9.96 -6.55 -12.80
N LEU A 127 -10.00 -5.43 -12.08
CA LEU A 127 -9.28 -5.29 -10.81
C LEU A 127 -10.11 -5.62 -9.55
N TYR A 128 -11.43 -5.68 -9.69
CA TYR A 128 -12.36 -6.01 -8.60
C TYR A 128 -13.49 -6.92 -9.11
N PRO A 129 -13.31 -8.25 -9.15
CA PRO A 129 -14.42 -9.16 -9.43
C PRO A 129 -15.46 -9.19 -8.31
N ASP A 130 -15.09 -8.75 -7.10
CA ASP A 130 -15.99 -8.68 -5.95
C ASP A 130 -16.17 -7.22 -5.50
N SER A 131 -17.42 -6.78 -5.56
CA SER A 131 -17.94 -5.48 -5.15
C SER A 131 -17.43 -5.04 -3.77
N ILE A 132 -17.01 -3.77 -3.70
CA ILE A 132 -16.89 -3.05 -2.43
C ILE A 132 -18.33 -2.76 -1.99
N GLU A 133 -18.86 -3.56 -1.07
CA GLU A 133 -19.92 -3.14 -0.14
C GLU A 133 -19.30 -2.42 1.07
#